data_AF-A0A6J8A585-F1
#
_entry.id   AF-A0A6J8A585-F1
#
_cell.length_a   1.000
_cell.length_b   1.000
_cell.length_c   1.000
_cell.angle_alpha   90.00
_cell.angle_beta   90.00
_cell.angle_gamma   90.00
#
_symmetry.space_group_name_H-M   'P 1'
#
loop_
_entity.id
_entity.type
_entity.pdbx_description
1 polymer ?
#
loop_
_entity_poly.entity_id
_entity_poly.type
_entity_poly.pdbx_seq_one_letter_code
_entity_poly.pdbx_strand_id
1 'polypeptide(L)'
;MKELYDQTKERLKTIEDYLKPNVKFIQYGNERVIVGTWSTIEIDKAIEKGYKLQKIYELEHFEKTSTDIFKLYVDTFMKYKQEASGCKCDPKYCKPDCENDKECKTKIQYIIDNAAYNLDIDKVKHNSGLRFIAKICLNNLWGHFDENIVLTEYKEKEEYSKPNPSVNVYIALFTTAHARLKLYELLDILQERVLYMDTDSCIYNDDGSEACKKSRKYDGK
;
A
#
# COMPACT_ATOMS: atom_id res chain seq x y z
N MET A 1 -1.92 -17.19 -14.64
CA MET A 1 -1.38 -17.66 -13.34
C MET A 1 -0.75 -19.04 -13.45
N LYS A 2 -1.49 -20.10 -13.82
CA LYS A 2 -0.91 -21.44 -14.05
C LYS A 2 0.09 -21.46 -15.21
N GLU A 3 -0.23 -20.83 -16.34
CA GLU A 3 0.70 -20.70 -17.48
C GLU A 3 1.94 -19.86 -17.17
N LEU A 4 1.81 -18.78 -16.37
CA LEU A 4 2.96 -17.98 -15.95
C LEU A 4 3.84 -18.77 -14.98
N TYR A 5 3.23 -19.51 -14.06
CA TYR A 5 3.93 -20.44 -13.17
C TYR A 5 4.61 -21.56 -13.95
N ASP A 6 3.95 -22.18 -14.93
CA ASP A 6 4.51 -23.27 -15.74
C ASP A 6 5.63 -22.77 -16.68
N GLN A 7 5.47 -21.58 -17.28
CA GLN A 7 6.53 -20.90 -18.05
C GLN A 7 7.71 -20.49 -17.16
N THR A 8 7.45 -20.11 -15.91
CA THR A 8 8.50 -19.80 -14.92
C THR A 8 9.18 -21.09 -14.45
N LYS A 9 8.43 -22.19 -14.28
CA LYS A 9 8.92 -23.51 -13.84
C LYS A 9 9.76 -24.22 -14.90
N GLU A 10 9.41 -24.11 -16.19
CA GLU A 10 10.28 -24.57 -17.28
C GLU A 10 11.58 -23.76 -17.37
N ARG A 11 11.54 -22.45 -17.11
CA ARG A 11 12.74 -21.59 -17.03
C ARG A 11 13.57 -21.82 -15.76
N LEU A 12 12.97 -22.35 -14.69
CA LEU A 12 13.64 -22.66 -13.42
C LEU A 12 14.47 -23.95 -13.47
N LYS A 13 14.15 -24.90 -14.36
CA LYS A 13 14.99 -26.12 -14.58
C LYS A 13 16.42 -25.82 -15.07
N THR A 14 16.67 -24.61 -15.58
CA THR A 14 17.98 -24.16 -16.05
C THR A 14 18.79 -23.41 -14.98
N ILE A 15 18.23 -23.20 -13.77
CA ILE A 15 18.75 -22.26 -12.77
C ILE A 15 19.58 -22.95 -11.66
N GLU A 16 19.51 -24.27 -11.53
CA GLU A 16 20.31 -25.02 -10.53
C GLU A 16 21.83 -24.87 -10.72
N ASP A 17 22.31 -24.41 -11.88
CA ASP A 17 23.75 -24.27 -12.16
C ASP A 17 24.39 -22.94 -11.71
N TYR A 18 23.64 -21.95 -11.19
CA TYR A 18 24.16 -20.57 -11.03
C TYR A 18 23.97 -19.92 -9.65
N LEU A 19 24.04 -20.71 -8.58
CA LEU A 19 24.15 -20.20 -7.22
C LEU A 19 25.62 -19.89 -6.87
N LYS A 20 26.01 -18.62 -6.93
CA LYS A 20 27.18 -18.10 -6.22
C LYS A 20 26.81 -16.86 -5.41
N PRO A 21 27.15 -16.80 -4.12
CA PRO A 21 26.93 -15.62 -3.29
C PRO A 21 27.99 -14.57 -3.59
N ASN A 22 27.58 -13.30 -3.53
CA ASN A 22 28.35 -12.04 -3.52
C ASN A 22 27.95 -11.10 -4.66
N VAL A 23 27.05 -10.18 -4.35
CA VAL A 23 26.54 -9.15 -5.27
C VAL A 23 27.42 -7.91 -5.19
N LYS A 24 28.10 -7.59 -6.29
CA LYS A 24 28.50 -6.23 -6.67
C LYS A 24 27.65 -5.82 -7.87
N PHE A 25 27.39 -4.52 -8.04
CA PHE A 25 26.73 -3.98 -9.24
C PHE A 25 27.34 -4.59 -10.51
N ILE A 26 26.55 -5.33 -11.29
CA ILE A 26 27.00 -5.97 -12.53
C ILE A 26 26.42 -5.17 -13.70
N GLN A 27 27.28 -4.53 -14.50
CA GLN A 27 26.90 -4.09 -15.84
C GLN A 27 26.83 -5.32 -16.76
N TYR A 28 25.73 -5.49 -17.49
CA TYR A 28 25.63 -6.49 -18.55
C TYR A 28 25.67 -5.75 -19.89
N GLY A 29 26.86 -5.66 -20.49
CA GLY A 29 27.11 -4.77 -21.63
C GLY A 29 27.12 -3.28 -21.25
N ASN A 30 26.51 -2.42 -22.06
CA ASN A 30 26.41 -0.97 -21.86
C ASN A 30 25.13 -0.52 -21.13
N GLU A 31 24.26 -1.45 -20.73
CA GLU A 31 22.97 -1.13 -20.11
C GLU A 31 23.03 -1.21 -18.58
N ARG A 32 22.34 -0.28 -17.90
CA ARG A 32 22.26 -0.26 -16.44
C ARG A 32 21.32 -1.37 -15.98
N VAL A 33 21.82 -2.25 -15.11
CA VAL A 33 21.03 -3.32 -14.49
C VAL A 33 20.79 -2.96 -13.02
N ILE A 34 19.53 -2.99 -12.59
CA ILE A 34 19.16 -2.84 -11.19
C ILE A 34 19.10 -4.23 -10.56
N VAL A 35 19.82 -4.41 -9.45
CA VAL A 35 19.81 -5.65 -8.67
C VAL A 35 19.19 -5.33 -7.32
N GLY A 36 18.20 -6.13 -6.91
CA GLY A 36 17.53 -5.97 -5.64
C GLY A 36 16.49 -7.06 -5.42
N THR A 37 15.86 -7.02 -4.26
CA THR A 37 14.75 -7.90 -3.89
C THR A 37 13.45 -7.16 -4.11
N TRP A 38 12.55 -7.77 -4.88
CA TRP A 38 11.29 -7.14 -5.29
C TRP A 38 10.15 -8.12 -5.12
N SER A 39 8.96 -7.60 -4.82
CA SER A 39 7.74 -8.40 -4.91
C SER A 39 7.44 -8.73 -6.38
N THR A 40 6.78 -9.86 -6.63
CA THR A 40 6.39 -10.26 -7.99
C THR A 40 5.50 -9.21 -8.67
N ILE A 41 4.61 -8.55 -7.91
CA ILE A 41 3.71 -7.52 -8.44
C ILE A 41 4.47 -6.27 -8.94
N GLU A 42 5.61 -5.94 -8.33
CA GLU A 42 6.46 -4.84 -8.81
C GLU A 42 7.26 -5.24 -10.05
N ILE A 43 7.71 -6.50 -10.12
CA ILE A 43 8.36 -7.04 -11.31
C ILE A 43 7.39 -7.08 -12.49
N ASP A 44 6.16 -7.55 -12.28
CA ASP A 44 5.11 -7.55 -13.31
C ASP A 44 4.88 -6.12 -13.83
N LYS A 45 4.81 -5.14 -12.92
CA LYS A 45 4.68 -3.73 -13.31
C LYS A 45 5.86 -3.21 -14.11
N ALA A 46 7.08 -3.60 -13.75
CA ALA A 46 8.27 -3.23 -14.50
C ALA A 46 8.24 -3.84 -15.91
N ILE A 47 7.83 -5.10 -16.05
CA ILE A 47 7.70 -5.76 -17.35
C ILE A 47 6.65 -5.06 -18.22
N GLU A 48 5.49 -4.70 -17.66
CA GLU A 48 4.47 -3.90 -18.37
C GLU A 48 5.03 -2.58 -18.92
N LYS A 49 5.96 -1.95 -18.19
CA LYS A 49 6.62 -0.70 -18.58
C LYS A 49 7.81 -0.90 -19.54
N GLY A 50 8.06 -2.13 -19.99
CA GLY A 50 9.09 -2.46 -20.99
C GLY A 50 10.45 -2.84 -20.42
N TYR A 51 10.57 -3.00 -19.09
CA TYR A 51 11.80 -3.52 -18.49
C TYR A 51 11.95 -5.01 -18.80
N LYS A 52 13.20 -5.46 -18.94
CA LYS A 52 13.53 -6.87 -19.20
C LYS A 52 14.15 -7.50 -17.97
N LEU A 53 13.59 -8.63 -17.54
CA LEU A 53 14.16 -9.42 -16.47
C LEU A 53 15.40 -10.18 -16.98
N GLN A 54 16.56 -9.89 -16.41
CA GLN A 54 17.83 -10.49 -16.84
C GLN A 54 18.11 -11.80 -16.12
N LYS A 55 18.04 -11.78 -14.78
CA LYS A 55 18.37 -12.94 -13.94
C LYS A 55 17.57 -12.91 -12.65
N ILE A 56 17.12 -14.09 -12.22
CA ILE A 56 16.56 -14.34 -10.89
C ILE A 56 17.61 -15.14 -10.11
N TYR A 57 17.94 -14.72 -8.89
CA TYR A 57 18.88 -15.42 -8.02
C TYR A 57 18.17 -16.35 -7.05
N GLU A 58 17.03 -15.92 -6.53
CA GLU A 58 16.24 -16.62 -5.52
C GLU A 58 14.77 -16.24 -5.71
N LEU A 59 13.87 -17.21 -5.48
CA LEU A 59 12.43 -17.03 -5.62
C LEU A 59 11.73 -17.77 -4.50
N GLU A 60 11.05 -17.02 -3.64
CA GLU A 60 10.15 -17.56 -2.62
C GLU A 60 8.73 -17.60 -3.16
N HIS A 61 8.09 -18.77 -3.10
CA HIS A 61 6.77 -19.02 -3.67
C HIS A 61 5.76 -19.53 -2.64
N PHE A 62 4.56 -18.95 -2.65
CA PHE A 62 3.44 -19.35 -1.81
C PHE A 62 2.37 -20.04 -2.67
N GLU A 63 2.10 -21.32 -2.40
CA GLU A 63 1.09 -22.09 -3.14
C GLU A 63 -0.33 -21.55 -2.94
N LYS A 64 -0.59 -20.94 -1.78
CA LYS A 64 -1.89 -20.43 -1.37
C LYS A 64 -1.80 -18.94 -1.07
N THR A 65 -2.76 -18.20 -1.59
CA THR A 65 -2.95 -16.77 -1.34
C THR A 65 -4.38 -16.53 -0.87
N SER A 66 -4.59 -15.52 -0.03
CA SER A 66 -5.93 -15.12 0.42
C SER A 66 -6.03 -13.59 0.48
N THR A 67 -7.20 -13.07 0.12
CA THR A 67 -7.57 -11.66 0.26
C THR A 67 -8.39 -11.38 1.52
N ASP A 68 -8.69 -12.40 2.32
CA ASP A 68 -9.74 -12.33 3.35
C ASP A 68 -9.19 -12.25 4.77
N ILE A 69 -7.93 -12.64 4.99
CA ILE A 69 -7.34 -12.81 6.33
C ILE A 69 -7.43 -11.56 7.22
N PHE A 70 -7.38 -10.36 6.63
CA PHE A 70 -7.53 -9.09 7.35
C PHE A 70 -8.79 -8.32 6.99
N LYS A 71 -9.62 -8.86 6.10
CA LYS A 71 -10.79 -8.16 5.56
C LYS A 71 -11.71 -7.68 6.69
N LEU A 72 -12.12 -8.59 7.57
CA LEU A 72 -12.98 -8.26 8.70
C LEU A 72 -12.35 -7.22 9.65
N TYR A 73 -11.05 -7.35 9.93
CA TYR A 73 -10.34 -6.41 10.79
C TYR A 73 -10.31 -5.00 10.18
N VAL A 74 -9.85 -4.91 8.92
CA VAL A 74 -9.76 -3.64 8.18
C VAL A 74 -11.14 -3.02 8.03
N ASP A 75 -12.14 -3.80 7.65
CA ASP A 75 -13.53 -3.35 7.51
C ASP A 75 -14.07 -2.78 8.82
N THR A 76 -13.82 -3.46 9.95
CA THR A 76 -14.27 -3.02 11.27
C THR A 76 -13.68 -1.67 11.67
N PHE A 77 -12.35 -1.51 11.56
CA PHE A 77 -11.71 -0.26 11.97
C PHE A 77 -11.87 0.86 10.94
N MET A 78 -12.01 0.54 9.65
CA MET A 78 -12.38 1.52 8.63
C MET A 78 -13.79 2.06 8.85
N LYS A 79 -14.74 1.19 9.21
CA LYS A 79 -16.08 1.58 9.64
C LYS A 79 -16.02 2.55 10.82
N TYR A 80 -15.36 2.19 11.93
CA TYR A 80 -15.25 3.07 13.09
C TYR A 80 -14.56 4.40 12.76
N LYS A 81 -13.50 4.36 11.96
CA LYS A 81 -12.77 5.56 11.53
C LYS A 81 -13.65 6.50 10.71
N GLN A 82 -14.54 5.97 9.87
CA GLN A 82 -15.46 6.75 9.03
C GLN A 82 -16.64 7.28 9.85
N GLU A 83 -17.29 6.45 10.67
CA GLU A 83 -18.37 6.88 11.58
C GLU A 83 -17.90 8.00 12.52
N ALA A 84 -16.71 7.86 13.10
CA ALA A 84 -16.12 8.84 14.00
C ALA A 84 -15.59 10.11 13.31
N SER A 85 -15.47 10.12 11.98
CA SER A 85 -15.09 11.36 11.27
C SER A 85 -16.19 12.40 11.34
N GLY A 86 -17.45 11.95 11.36
CA GLY A 86 -18.62 12.82 11.24
C GLY A 86 -18.61 13.63 9.93
N CYS A 87 -19.61 14.49 9.81
CA CYS A 87 -19.58 15.63 8.90
C CYS A 87 -19.09 16.86 9.66
N LYS A 88 -18.39 17.79 8.99
CA LYS A 88 -18.03 19.10 9.59
C LYS A 88 -19.27 19.91 10.03
N CYS A 89 -20.46 19.57 9.54
CA CYS A 89 -21.74 20.06 10.00
C CYS A 89 -22.28 19.21 11.17
N ASP A 90 -21.76 19.43 12.37
CA ASP A 90 -22.46 19.04 13.60
C ASP A 90 -23.60 20.05 13.85
N PRO A 91 -24.86 19.62 14.03
CA PRO A 91 -25.99 20.51 14.33
C PRO A 91 -25.79 21.39 15.57
N LYS A 92 -24.92 21.01 16.52
CA LYS A 92 -24.58 21.83 17.69
C LYS A 92 -23.62 22.99 17.39
N TYR A 93 -22.92 22.97 16.25
CA TYR A 93 -21.80 23.88 15.97
C TYR A 93 -21.83 24.51 14.56
N CYS A 94 -22.86 24.30 13.74
CA CYS A 94 -22.93 24.84 12.38
C CYS A 94 -24.13 25.77 12.13
N LYS A 95 -23.95 26.76 11.24
CA LYS A 95 -24.99 27.70 10.80
C LYS A 95 -25.96 27.03 9.80
N PRO A 96 -27.21 27.53 9.66
CA PRO A 96 -28.23 26.96 8.79
C PRO A 96 -27.85 26.81 7.31
N ASP A 97 -26.94 27.66 6.79
CA ASP A 97 -26.56 27.73 5.37
C ASP A 97 -25.27 26.96 5.05
N CYS A 98 -25.09 25.79 5.65
CA CYS A 98 -23.88 24.99 5.49
C CYS A 98 -23.82 24.27 4.12
N GLU A 99 -23.09 24.83 3.15
CA GLU A 99 -22.77 24.18 1.86
C GLU A 99 -22.07 22.81 2.01
N ASN A 100 -21.40 22.54 3.15
CA ASN A 100 -20.72 21.25 3.45
C ASN A 100 -21.65 20.04 3.59
N ASP A 101 -22.97 20.23 3.67
CA ASP A 101 -23.92 19.11 3.78
C ASP A 101 -23.95 18.27 2.49
N LYS A 102 -23.82 18.91 1.32
CA LYS A 102 -23.81 18.21 0.03
C LYS A 102 -22.55 17.38 -0.18
N GLU A 103 -21.39 17.91 0.19
CA GLU A 103 -20.11 17.22 0.06
C GLU A 103 -20.00 16.07 1.06
N CYS A 104 -20.46 16.25 2.30
CA CYS A 104 -20.48 15.16 3.27
C CYS A 104 -21.44 14.04 2.87
N LYS A 105 -22.65 14.37 2.42
CA LYS A 105 -23.62 13.39 1.90
C LYS A 105 -23.06 12.63 0.70
N THR A 106 -22.38 13.32 -0.21
CA THR A 106 -21.74 12.68 -1.38
C THR A 106 -20.63 11.72 -0.94
N LYS A 107 -19.82 12.10 0.05
CA LYS A 107 -18.76 11.26 0.61
C LYS A 107 -19.31 10.03 1.34
N ILE A 108 -20.37 10.20 2.14
CA ILE A 108 -21.05 9.10 2.84
C ILE A 108 -21.70 8.15 1.83
N GLN A 109 -22.39 8.69 0.82
CA GLN A 109 -22.99 7.87 -0.24
C GLN A 109 -21.92 7.10 -1.01
N TYR A 110 -20.81 7.75 -1.39
CA TYR A 110 -19.69 7.08 -2.03
C TYR A 110 -19.15 5.93 -1.17
N ILE A 111 -18.99 6.15 0.14
CA ILE A 111 -18.56 5.10 1.06
C ILE A 111 -19.58 3.96 1.09
N ILE A 112 -20.88 4.23 1.17
CA ILE A 112 -21.93 3.20 1.17
C ILE A 112 -21.90 2.40 -0.14
N ASP A 113 -21.72 3.08 -1.27
CA ASP A 113 -21.72 2.48 -2.60
C ASP A 113 -20.47 1.63 -2.87
N ASN A 114 -19.35 1.93 -2.21
CA ASN A 114 -18.03 1.33 -2.51
C ASN A 114 -17.42 0.53 -1.35
N ALA A 115 -17.89 0.68 -0.12
CA ALA A 115 -17.39 -0.07 1.02
C ALA A 115 -18.01 -1.48 1.04
N ALA A 116 -17.18 -2.48 1.37
CA ALA A 116 -17.65 -3.85 1.59
C ALA A 116 -18.43 -4.03 2.92
N TYR A 117 -18.52 -2.98 3.74
CA TYR A 117 -19.11 -2.99 5.07
C TYR A 117 -20.25 -1.97 5.18
N ASN A 118 -21.34 -2.37 5.85
CA ASN A 118 -22.49 -1.50 6.08
C ASN A 118 -22.13 -0.40 7.08
N LEU A 119 -21.97 0.83 6.57
CA LEU A 119 -21.84 2.04 7.36
C LEU A 119 -23.21 2.40 7.95
N ASP A 120 -23.26 2.61 9.28
CA ASP A 120 -24.48 3.02 9.95
C ASP A 120 -24.54 4.55 9.99
N ILE A 121 -25.34 5.15 9.10
CA ILE A 121 -25.42 6.61 8.93
C ILE A 121 -25.80 7.29 10.26
N ASP A 122 -26.65 6.66 11.07
CA ASP A 122 -27.12 7.22 12.34
C ASP A 122 -26.00 7.31 13.39
N LYS A 123 -24.93 6.53 13.21
CA LYS A 123 -23.74 6.54 14.06
C LYS A 123 -22.65 7.48 13.57
N VAL A 124 -22.79 8.08 12.38
CA VAL A 124 -21.82 9.03 11.84
C VAL A 124 -21.86 10.34 12.64
N LYS A 125 -20.98 10.45 13.64
CA LYS A 125 -20.88 11.58 14.56
C LYS A 125 -19.42 11.92 14.78
N HIS A 126 -19.10 13.20 14.77
CA HIS A 126 -17.71 13.63 14.94
C HIS A 126 -17.19 13.21 16.33
N ASN A 127 -16.15 12.38 16.33
CA ASN A 127 -15.47 11.91 17.53
C ASN A 127 -13.97 11.77 17.23
N SER A 128 -13.21 12.82 17.55
CA SER A 128 -11.76 12.87 17.29
C SER A 128 -10.99 11.77 18.01
N GLY A 129 -11.36 11.41 19.23
CA GLY A 129 -10.72 10.36 20.02
C GLY A 129 -10.92 8.97 19.45
N LEU A 130 -12.17 8.59 19.14
CA LEU A 130 -12.48 7.30 18.51
C LEU A 130 -11.85 7.21 17.13
N ARG A 131 -11.88 8.29 16.35
CA ARG A 131 -11.22 8.36 15.04
C ARG A 131 -9.72 8.12 15.16
N PHE A 132 -9.08 8.72 16.17
CA PHE A 132 -7.65 8.53 16.45
C PHE A 132 -7.34 7.07 16.80
N ILE A 133 -8.11 6.46 17.71
CA ILE A 133 -7.95 5.04 18.08
C ILE A 133 -8.13 4.13 16.88
N ALA A 134 -9.20 4.31 16.10
CA ALA A 134 -9.46 3.50 14.91
C ALA A 134 -8.34 3.64 13.87
N LYS A 135 -7.79 4.85 13.69
CA LYS A 135 -6.61 5.08 12.83
C LYS A 135 -5.37 4.37 13.38
N ILE A 136 -5.14 4.40 14.68
CA ILE A 136 -4.04 3.66 15.32
C ILE A 136 -4.20 2.16 15.08
N CYS A 137 -5.38 1.57 15.28
CA CYS A 137 -5.58 0.14 15.04
C CYS A 137 -5.29 -0.25 13.58
N LEU A 138 -5.72 0.57 12.61
CA LEU A 138 -5.41 0.35 11.20
C LEU A 138 -3.91 0.46 10.89
N ASN A 139 -3.20 1.39 11.51
CA ASN A 139 -1.77 1.59 11.27
C ASN A 139 -0.90 0.56 12.01
N ASN A 140 -1.29 0.20 13.24
CA ASN A 140 -0.57 -0.75 14.10
C ASN A 140 -0.65 -2.18 13.60
N LEU A 141 -1.67 -2.52 12.79
CA LEU A 141 -1.70 -3.81 12.10
C LEU A 141 -0.41 -4.03 11.31
N TRP A 142 0.14 -2.97 10.69
CA TRP A 142 1.30 -3.07 9.81
C TRP A 142 2.63 -2.89 10.54
N GLY A 143 2.66 -2.02 11.57
CA GLY A 143 3.85 -1.83 12.41
C GLY A 143 4.19 -3.04 13.28
N HIS A 144 3.21 -3.85 13.66
CA HIS A 144 3.44 -5.09 14.42
C HIS A 144 4.07 -6.20 13.56
N PHE A 145 4.02 -6.11 12.23
CA PHE A 145 4.68 -7.05 11.30
C PHE A 145 6.09 -6.59 10.88
N ASP A 146 6.60 -5.50 11.45
CA ASP A 146 7.95 -4.97 11.23
C ASP A 146 8.55 -4.48 12.56
N GLU A 147 8.33 -5.22 13.65
CA GLU A 147 8.82 -4.81 14.98
C GLU A 147 10.35 -4.92 15.09
N ASN A 148 11.03 -3.91 14.58
CA ASN A 148 12.24 -3.36 15.19
C ASN A 148 11.83 -2.17 16.09
N ILE A 149 11.14 -2.44 17.20
CA ILE A 149 10.96 -1.45 18.26
C ILE A 149 12.32 -1.33 18.99
N VAL A 150 13.02 -0.22 18.80
CA VAL A 150 14.24 0.10 19.56
C VAL A 150 13.85 0.83 20.84
N LEU A 151 13.78 0.09 21.96
CA LEU A 151 14.06 0.67 23.27
C LEU A 151 15.59 0.65 23.43
N THR A 152 16.24 1.81 23.40
CA THR A 152 17.71 1.88 23.47
C THR A 152 18.19 1.79 24.92
N GLU A 153 18.44 0.57 25.38
CA GLU A 153 19.53 0.29 26.32
C GLU A 153 20.64 -0.42 25.55
N TYR A 154 21.80 0.23 25.44
CA TYR A 154 22.95 -0.32 24.73
C TYR A 154 23.61 -1.43 25.57
N LYS A 155 23.47 -2.68 25.13
CA LYS A 155 24.43 -3.76 25.39
C LYS A 155 24.74 -4.43 24.05
N GLU A 156 26.01 -4.35 23.66
CA GLU A 156 26.57 -5.03 22.50
C GLU A 156 26.20 -6.53 22.55
N LYS A 157 25.52 -7.04 21.51
CA LYS A 157 25.18 -8.47 21.39
C LYS A 157 25.54 -8.95 19.99
N GLU A 158 26.37 -9.99 19.95
CA GLU A 158 26.99 -10.57 18.74
C GLU A 158 26.12 -11.59 17.98
N GLU A 159 24.84 -11.80 18.34
CA GLU A 159 24.06 -12.95 17.84
C GLU A 159 22.72 -12.54 17.22
N TYR A 160 22.43 -13.10 16.03
CA TYR A 160 21.18 -12.96 15.27
C TYR A 160 19.97 -13.26 16.17
N SER A 161 19.14 -12.24 16.45
CA SER A 161 17.91 -12.40 17.22
C SER A 161 16.88 -13.19 16.40
N LYS A 162 16.36 -14.28 16.98
CA LYS A 162 15.25 -15.03 16.37
C LYS A 162 14.08 -14.08 16.08
N PRO A 163 13.54 -14.04 14.85
CA PRO A 163 12.39 -13.20 14.53
C PRO A 163 11.19 -13.61 15.40
N ASN A 164 10.41 -12.62 15.83
CA ASN A 164 9.20 -12.85 16.61
C ASN A 164 8.25 -13.77 15.81
N PRO A 165 7.77 -14.90 16.37
CA PRO A 165 6.88 -15.83 15.68
C PRO A 165 5.58 -15.21 15.15
N SER A 166 5.19 -14.06 15.70
CA SER A 166 3.98 -13.32 15.30
C SER A 166 4.20 -12.38 14.11
N VAL A 167 5.43 -12.23 13.63
CA VAL A 167 5.80 -11.32 12.54
C VAL A 167 5.85 -12.08 11.21
N ASN A 168 5.18 -11.55 10.18
CA ASN A 168 5.23 -12.07 8.83
C ASN A 168 5.73 -10.99 7.87
N VAL A 169 7.03 -11.06 7.55
CA VAL A 169 7.71 -10.12 6.66
C VAL A 169 7.11 -10.09 5.25
N TYR A 170 6.52 -11.20 4.78
CA TYR A 170 5.91 -11.27 3.46
C TYR A 170 4.61 -10.47 3.40
N ILE A 171 3.84 -10.44 4.49
CA ILE A 171 2.65 -9.58 4.58
C ILE A 171 3.08 -8.11 4.48
N ALA A 172 4.10 -7.69 5.22
CA ALA A 172 4.63 -6.33 5.13
C ALA A 172 5.17 -5.98 3.73
N LEU A 173 5.90 -6.91 3.09
CA LEU A 173 6.44 -6.76 1.74
C LEU A 173 5.34 -6.55 0.71
N PHE A 174 4.31 -7.40 0.69
CA PHE A 174 3.21 -7.27 -0.27
C PHE A 174 2.33 -6.05 0.02
N THR A 175 2.05 -5.72 1.29
CA THR A 175 1.29 -4.51 1.63
C THR A 175 2.00 -3.25 1.15
N THR A 176 3.30 -3.13 1.41
CA THR A 176 4.07 -1.95 0.98
C THR A 176 4.23 -1.89 -0.54
N ALA A 177 4.40 -3.03 -1.21
CA ALA A 177 4.44 -3.09 -2.66
C ALA A 177 3.11 -2.67 -3.30
N HIS A 178 1.97 -3.16 -2.78
CA HIS A 178 0.65 -2.72 -3.24
C HIS A 178 0.43 -1.21 -3.01
N ALA A 179 0.86 -0.67 -1.87
CA ALA A 179 0.80 0.77 -1.60
C ALA A 179 1.64 1.57 -2.60
N ARG A 180 2.88 1.14 -2.87
CA ARG A 180 3.76 1.77 -3.87
C ARG A 180 3.15 1.74 -5.27
N LEU A 181 2.57 0.62 -5.67
CA LEU A 181 1.90 0.50 -6.98
C LEU A 181 0.68 1.43 -7.08
N LYS A 182 -0.08 1.60 -5.99
CA LYS A 182 -1.19 2.55 -5.96
C LYS A 182 -0.76 3.99 -6.09
N LEU A 183 0.31 4.38 -5.41
CA LEU A 183 0.92 5.70 -5.60
C LEU A 183 1.44 5.84 -7.05
N TYR A 184 2.09 4.81 -7.58
CA TYR A 184 2.59 4.80 -8.95
C TYR A 184 1.49 5.01 -9.99
N GLU A 185 0.28 4.45 -9.82
CA GLU A 185 -0.86 4.72 -10.72
C GLU A 185 -1.18 6.22 -10.82
N LEU A 186 -1.14 6.93 -9.68
CA LEU A 186 -1.37 8.37 -9.65
C LEU A 186 -0.23 9.14 -10.32
N LEU A 187 1.02 8.74 -10.05
CA LEU A 187 2.21 9.35 -10.67
C LEU A 187 2.23 9.15 -12.19
N ASP A 188 1.76 7.99 -12.67
CA ASP A 188 1.65 7.69 -14.09
C ASP A 188 0.55 8.53 -14.78
N ILE A 189 -0.42 9.04 -14.05
CA ILE A 189 -1.39 10.02 -14.57
C ILE A 189 -0.77 11.43 -14.60
N LEU A 190 -0.11 11.82 -13.50
CA LEU A 190 0.40 13.17 -13.30
C LEU A 190 1.70 13.46 -14.04
N GLN A 191 2.51 12.44 -14.35
CA GLN A 191 3.75 12.54 -15.13
C GLN A 191 4.65 13.69 -14.60
N GLU A 192 5.19 14.53 -15.49
CA GLU A 192 6.11 15.64 -15.16
C GLU A 192 5.53 16.72 -14.25
N ARG A 193 4.24 16.69 -13.91
CA ARG A 193 3.64 17.66 -12.98
C ARG A 193 4.00 17.36 -11.53
N VAL A 194 4.44 16.14 -11.22
CA VAL A 194 4.78 15.75 -9.86
C VAL A 194 6.05 16.46 -9.42
N LEU A 195 5.95 17.19 -8.31
CA LEU A 195 7.05 17.92 -7.68
C LEU A 195 7.67 17.14 -6.52
N TYR A 196 6.85 16.37 -5.81
CA TYR A 196 7.27 15.57 -4.66
C TYR A 196 6.33 14.39 -4.44
N MET A 197 6.84 13.31 -3.84
CA MET A 197 6.06 12.15 -3.42
C MET A 197 6.57 11.62 -2.08
N ASP A 198 5.65 11.22 -1.21
CA ASP A 198 5.96 10.57 0.06
C ASP A 198 4.85 9.60 0.44
N THR A 199 5.20 8.31 0.52
CA THR A 199 4.41 7.18 1.04
C THR A 199 3.01 7.00 0.42
N ASP A 200 2.08 7.87 0.76
CA ASP A 200 0.67 7.87 0.33
C ASP A 200 0.22 9.23 -0.23
N SER A 201 1.16 10.16 -0.47
CA SER A 201 0.90 11.52 -0.91
C SER A 201 1.83 11.95 -2.06
N CYS A 202 1.37 12.90 -2.88
CA CYS A 202 2.20 13.58 -3.85
C CYS A 202 1.81 15.06 -3.95
N ILE A 203 2.81 15.91 -4.21
CA ILE A 203 2.64 17.33 -4.51
C ILE A 203 2.87 17.49 -6.01
N TYR A 204 1.97 18.19 -6.69
CA TYR A 204 2.06 18.40 -8.14
C TYR A 204 1.61 19.81 -8.52
N ASN A 205 2.06 20.28 -9.69
CA ASN A 205 1.60 21.53 -10.28
C ASN A 205 0.26 21.33 -11.00
N ASP A 206 -0.76 22.11 -10.63
CA ASP A 206 -2.08 22.04 -11.24
C ASP A 206 -2.22 23.08 -12.35
N ASP A 207 -2.20 22.60 -13.59
CA ASP A 207 -2.35 23.37 -14.82
C ASP A 207 -3.78 23.33 -15.39
N GLY A 208 -4.74 22.71 -14.68
CA GLY A 208 -6.11 22.50 -15.15
C GLY A 208 -6.25 21.44 -16.25
N SER A 209 -5.20 20.67 -16.55
CA SER A 209 -5.22 19.61 -17.54
C SER A 209 -6.17 18.46 -17.18
N GLU A 210 -6.52 17.64 -18.17
CA GLU A 210 -7.30 16.42 -17.94
C GLU A 210 -6.62 15.44 -16.97
N ALA A 211 -5.28 15.46 -16.90
CA ALA A 211 -4.54 14.68 -15.90
C ALA A 211 -4.87 15.15 -14.47
N CYS A 212 -4.83 16.46 -14.21
CA CYS A 212 -5.21 17.04 -12.92
C CYS A 212 -6.69 16.85 -12.60
N LYS A 213 -7.58 16.82 -13.60
CA LYS A 213 -9.00 16.48 -13.36
C LYS A 213 -9.18 15.01 -13.00
N LYS A 214 -8.39 14.10 -13.59
CA LYS A 214 -8.41 12.67 -13.27
C LYS A 214 -7.82 12.37 -11.90
N SER A 215 -6.75 13.05 -11.47
CA SER A 215 -6.16 12.87 -10.13
C SER A 215 -7.13 13.25 -9.01
N ARG A 216 -7.93 14.31 -9.19
CA ARG A 216 -8.97 14.71 -8.21
C ARG A 216 -10.06 13.65 -7.99
N LYS A 217 -10.31 12.78 -8.98
CA LYS A 217 -11.21 11.62 -8.82
C LYS A 217 -10.54 10.48 -8.04
N TYR A 218 -9.21 10.45 -7.96
CA TYR A 218 -8.45 9.51 -7.14
C TYR A 218 -8.47 9.89 -5.65
N ASP A 219 -8.44 11.20 -5.32
CA ASP A 219 -8.57 11.70 -3.94
C ASP A 219 -9.94 11.40 -3.28
N GLY A 220 -10.96 11.19 -4.11
CA GLY A 220 -12.31 10.86 -3.66
C GLY A 220 -12.57 9.35 -3.48
N LYS A 221 -11.58 8.49 -3.71
CA LYS A 221 -11.73 7.03 -3.63
C LYS A 221 -11.38 6.42 -2.28
#